data_AF-A0A960FAH8-F1
#
_entry.id   AF-A0A960FAH8-F1
#
_cell.length_a   1.000
_cell.length_b   1.000
_cell.length_c   1.000
_cell.angle_alpha   90.00
_cell.angle_beta   90.00
_cell.angle_gamma   90.00
#
_symmetry.space_group_name_H-M   'P 1'
#
loop_
_entity.id
_entity.type
_entity.pdbx_description
1 polymer ?
#
loop_
_entity_poly.entity_id
_entity_poly.type
_entity_poly.pdbx_seq_one_letter_code
_entity_poly.pdbx_strand_id
1 'polypeptide(L)' 'MSDRPARSRLLFVRHGESVVTVRQMVGGELSCEGLSDLGRRQAEALRDRWQGGGESRL' A
#
# COMPACT_ATOMS: atom_id res chain seq x y z
N MET A 1 -35.00 -0.80 -14.49
CA MET A 1 -33.56 -0.45 -14.58
C MET A 1 -33.22 0.37 -13.35
N SER A 2 -32.42 -0.19 -12.43
CA SER A 2 -32.08 0.47 -11.17
C SER A 2 -31.11 1.62 -11.42
N ASP A 3 -31.61 2.85 -11.37
CA ASP A 3 -30.83 4.08 -11.47
C ASP A 3 -30.15 4.36 -10.13
N ARG A 4 -29.04 3.67 -9.87
CA ARG A 4 -28.12 4.04 -8.79
C ARG A 4 -26.82 4.47 -9.45
N PRO A 5 -26.37 5.72 -9.26
CA PRO A 5 -25.14 6.18 -9.89
C PRO A 5 -23.98 5.26 -9.49
N ALA A 6 -23.18 4.87 -10.47
CA ALA A 6 -21.98 4.06 -10.24
C ALA A 6 -21.11 4.78 -9.21
N ARG A 7 -20.82 4.10 -8.09
CA ARG A 7 -19.97 4.66 -7.03
C ARG A 7 -18.52 4.33 -7.34
N SER A 8 -17.69 5.35 -7.53
CA SER A 8 -16.24 5.18 -7.57
C SER A 8 -15.68 5.14 -6.15
N ARG A 9 -14.79 4.18 -5.89
CA ARG A 9 -14.06 4.07 -4.63
C ARG A 9 -12.57 4.23 -4.89
N LEU A 10 -11.94 5.12 -4.13
CA LEU A 10 -10.51 5.36 -4.15
C LEU A 10 -9.92 4.87 -2.84
N LEU A 11 -8.92 3.99 -2.91
CA LEU A 11 -8.13 3.58 -1.76
C LEU A 11 -6.71 4.12 -1.92
N PHE A 12 -6.24 4.83 -0.91
CA PHE A 12 -4.87 5.31 -0.85
C PHE A 12 -4.06 4.38 0.04
N VAL A 13 -3.01 3.81 -0.53
CA VAL A 13 -2.10 2.90 0.16
C VAL A 13 -0.72 3.53 0.16
N ARG A 14 -0.11 3.69 1.33
CA ARG A 14 1.31 4.05 1.43
C ARG A 14 2.17 2.84 1.07
N HIS A 15 3.36 3.08 0.55
CA HIS A 15 4.35 2.02 0.42
C HIS A 15 4.70 1.44 1.81
N GLY A 16 5.14 0.18 1.85
CA GLY A 16 5.68 -0.43 3.07
C GLY A 16 6.97 0.26 3.53
N GLU A 17 7.50 -0.12 4.68
CA GLU A 17 8.73 0.46 5.21
C GLU A 17 9.86 0.47 4.16
N SER A 18 10.52 1.63 4.01
CA SER A 18 11.64 1.79 3.09
C SER A 18 12.98 1.59 3.80
N VAL A 19 14.03 1.24 3.05
CA VAL A 19 15.40 1.15 3.57
C VAL A 19 15.87 2.50 4.16
N VAL A 20 15.51 3.62 3.53
CA VAL A 20 15.87 4.96 4.04
C VAL A 20 15.15 5.31 5.35
N THR A 21 13.91 4.83 5.54
CA THR A 21 13.20 4.93 6.83
C THR A 21 13.95 4.17 7.91
N VAL A 22 14.40 2.94 7.63
CA VAL A 22 15.22 2.16 8.58
C VAL A 22 16.49 2.92 8.96
N ARG A 23 17.15 3.55 7.97
CA ARG A 23 18.36 4.36 8.18
C ARG A 23 18.10 5.74 8.79
N GLN A 24 16.86 6.10 9.10
CA GLN A 24 16.48 7.40 9.64
C GLN A 24 16.92 8.58 8.75
N MET A 25 16.90 8.37 7.44
CA MET A 25 17.22 9.39 6.44
C MET A 25 15.96 9.87 5.74
N VAL A 26 15.92 11.16 5.41
CA VAL A 26 14.89 11.69 4.52
C VAL A 26 15.10 11.11 3.13
N GLY A 27 14.10 10.40 2.63
CA GLY A 27 14.11 9.81 1.30
C GLY A 27 13.93 10.85 0.19
N GLY A 28 14.20 10.43 -1.05
CA GLY A 28 14.01 11.22 -2.26
C GLY A 28 14.47 10.44 -3.48
N GLU A 29 14.39 11.04 -4.66
CA GLU A 29 14.78 10.41 -5.93
C GLU A 29 16.21 9.87 -5.91
N LEU A 30 17.13 10.60 -5.28
CA LEU A 30 18.56 10.24 -5.21
C LEU A 30 18.89 9.23 -4.11
N SER A 31 17.96 8.93 -3.20
CA SER A 31 18.16 8.00 -2.08
C SER A 31 17.18 6.84 -2.10
N CYS A 32 16.53 6.58 -3.24
CA CYS A 32 15.55 5.51 -3.35
C CYS A 32 16.22 4.14 -3.39
N GLU A 33 16.20 3.44 -2.25
CA GLU A 33 16.71 2.07 -2.09
C GLU A 33 15.57 1.01 -2.04
N GLY A 34 14.33 1.45 -2.19
CA GLY A 34 13.15 0.59 -2.16
C GLY A 34 12.73 0.13 -0.75
N LEU A 35 11.96 -0.96 -0.72
CA LEU A 35 11.38 -1.52 0.50
C LEU A 35 12.43 -2.28 1.33
N SER A 36 12.34 -2.15 2.65
CA SER A 36 13.03 -3.05 3.58
C SER A 36 12.41 -4.46 3.54
N ASP A 37 13.04 -5.43 4.21
CA ASP A 37 12.46 -6.77 4.34
C ASP A 37 11.09 -6.73 5.04
N LEU A 38 10.91 -5.85 6.01
CA LEU A 38 9.61 -5.60 6.63
C LEU A 38 8.64 -4.97 5.62
N GLY A 39 9.08 -4.00 4.84
CA GLY A 39 8.27 -3.38 3.79
C GLY A 39 7.75 -4.37 2.76
N ARG A 40 8.56 -5.36 2.35
CA ARG A 40 8.12 -6.43 1.45
C ARG A 40 7.05 -7.31 2.10
N ARG A 41 7.24 -7.71 3.36
CA ARG A 41 6.22 -8.48 4.11
C ARG A 41 4.92 -7.68 4.31
N GLN A 42 5.00 -6.37 4.47
CA GLN A 42 3.81 -5.51 4.54
C GLN A 42 3.03 -5.48 3.21
N ALA A 43 3.73 -5.47 2.07
CA ALA A 43 3.11 -5.56 0.75
C ALA A 43 2.45 -6.93 0.52
N GLU A 44 3.08 -8.01 0.97
CA GLU A 44 2.51 -9.37 0.96
C GLU A 44 1.25 -9.44 1.83
N ALA A 45 1.30 -8.91 3.04
CA ALA A 45 0.14 -8.85 3.93
C ALA A 45 -1.02 -8.03 3.34
N LEU A 46 -0.72 -6.94 2.62
CA LEU A 46 -1.75 -6.19 1.89
C LEU A 46 -2.41 -7.04 0.80
N ARG A 47 -1.61 -7.74 -0.01
CA ARG A 47 -2.13 -8.67 -1.03
C ARG A 47 -3.07 -9.69 -0.40
N ASP A 48 -2.65 -10.29 0.70
CA ASP A 48 -3.43 -11.35 1.37
C ASP A 48 -4.75 -10.79 1.93
N ARG A 49 -4.74 -9.58 2.53
CA ARG A 49 -5.98 -8.89 2.95
C ARG A 49 -6.88 -8.52 1.77
N TRP A 50 -6.29 -8.13 0.64
CA TRP A 50 -7.05 -7.81 -0.57
C TRP A 50 -7.78 -9.03 -1.12
N GLN A 51 -7.08 -10.17 -1.22
CA GLN A 51 -7.66 -11.44 -1.66
C GLN A 51 -8.73 -11.95 -0.68
N GLY A 52 -8.52 -11.76 0.62
CA GLY A 52 -9.53 -12.04 1.65
C GLY A 52 -10.71 -11.06 1.68
N GLY A 53 -10.73 -10.07 0.79
CA GLY A 53 -11.79 -9.07 0.68
C GLY A 53 -11.73 -7.97 1.73
N GLY A 54 -10.73 -7.94 2.62
CA GLY A 54 -10.61 -6.96 3.71
C GLY A 54 -10.58 -5.51 3.21
N GLU A 55 -9.89 -5.26 2.10
CA GLU A 55 -9.79 -3.93 1.47
C GLU A 55 -10.95 -3.65 0.48
N SER A 56 -11.74 -4.69 0.14
CA SER A 56 -12.86 -4.59 -0.82
C SER A 56 -14.23 -4.41 -0.14
N ARG A 57 -14.33 -4.62 1.18
CA ARG A 57 -15.58 -4.77 1.92
C ARG A 57 -16.14 -3.49 2.57
N LEU A 58 -15.68 -2.31 2.16
CA LEU A 58 -16.24 -1.01 2.55
C LEU A 58 -17.18 -0.45 1.48
#